data_AF-A0A9P8F5L5-F1
#
_entry.id   AF-A0A9P8F5L5-F1
#
_cell.length_a   1.000
_cell.length_b   1.000
_cell.length_c   1.000
_cell.angle_alpha   90.00
_cell.angle_beta   90.00
_cell.angle_gamma   90.00
#
_symmetry.space_group_name_H-M   'P 1'
#
loop_
_entity.id
_entity.type
_entity.pdbx_description
1 polymer ?
#
loop_
_entity_poly.entity_id
_entity_poly.type
_entity_poly.pdbx_seq_one_letter_code
_entity_poly.pdbx_strand_id
1 'polypeptide(L)'
;GTTCVSGYTCVVSNAYYSQCLPAANAVSSVASSKTSVAPVSTSQAAGGGSGASSGTTYKASFTQYGSGDSFGSGNCNTDTTACGFYTSPGYSAALSQNAFGVGPGAGAGPACGTCWKLTAETDSSGNKLSNAGNSIVVQITNLCPASGNPLCSQNGLTGTNQYGANLNFDLCLNSGANTALFGNSGVGLAVGTAVQVSCSQWTGTVVH
;
A
#
# COMPACT_ATOMS: atom_id res chain seq x y z
N GLY A 1 13.98 17.23 -19.58
CA GLY A 1 13.05 16.13 -19.29
C GLY A 1 13.55 15.39 -18.08
N THR A 2 12.66 14.95 -17.20
CA THR A 2 13.01 14.23 -15.97
C THR A 2 13.63 12.87 -16.32
N THR A 3 14.87 12.63 -15.91
CA THR A 3 15.55 11.33 -16.08
C THR A 3 15.21 10.43 -14.90
N CYS A 4 14.54 9.30 -15.16
CA CYS A 4 14.22 8.32 -14.12
C CYS A 4 15.36 7.32 -13.92
N VAL A 5 15.47 6.78 -12.70
CA VAL A 5 16.37 5.67 -12.38
C VAL A 5 15.96 4.39 -13.12
N SER A 6 16.90 3.46 -13.32
CA SER A 6 16.65 2.20 -14.03
C SER A 6 15.45 1.44 -13.46
N GLY A 7 14.56 0.95 -14.33
CA GLY A 7 13.30 0.28 -13.95
C GLY A 7 12.09 1.21 -13.83
N TYR A 8 12.27 2.53 -13.95
CA TYR A 8 11.19 3.51 -13.95
C TYR A 8 11.14 4.27 -15.27
N THR A 9 9.93 4.56 -15.75
CA THR A 9 9.67 5.34 -16.95
C THR A 9 9.05 6.68 -16.57
N CYS A 10 9.51 7.75 -17.22
CA CYS A 10 8.96 9.09 -17.03
C CYS A 10 7.56 9.15 -17.66
N VAL A 11 6.54 9.38 -16.84
CA VAL A 11 5.15 9.56 -17.28
C VAL A 11 4.78 11.02 -17.05
N VAL A 12 4.47 11.73 -18.13
CA VAL A 12 4.05 13.13 -18.10
C VAL A 12 2.56 13.18 -17.76
N SER A 13 2.21 13.81 -16.65
CA SER A 13 0.82 13.98 -16.23
C SER A 13 0.21 15.23 -16.86
N ASN A 14 0.98 16.31 -16.94
CA ASN A 14 0.60 17.55 -17.64
C ASN A 14 1.85 18.35 -18.05
N ALA A 15 1.66 19.51 -18.68
CA ALA A 15 2.75 20.34 -19.19
C ALA A 15 3.78 20.79 -18.13
N TYR A 16 3.42 20.74 -16.84
CA TYR A 16 4.25 21.19 -15.72
C TYR A 16 4.67 20.05 -14.78
N TYR A 17 4.09 18.85 -14.91
CA TYR A 17 4.28 17.76 -13.97
C TYR A 17 4.57 16.43 -14.66
N SER A 18 5.68 15.80 -14.27
CA SER A 18 6.09 14.47 -14.72
C SER A 18 6.57 13.66 -13.52
N GLN A 19 6.21 12.38 -13.48
CA GLN A 19 6.59 11.46 -12.40
C GLN A 19 7.16 10.16 -12.96
N CYS A 20 8.09 9.57 -12.22
CA CYS A 20 8.67 8.27 -12.58
C CYS A 20 7.75 7.15 -12.06
N LEU A 21 7.20 6.36 -12.97
CA LEU A 21 6.39 5.19 -12.65
C LEU A 21 7.15 3.90 -13.01
N PRO A 22 6.96 2.79 -12.29
CA PRO A 22 7.55 1.50 -12.66
C PRO A 22 7.16 1.14 -14.09
N ALA A 23 8.12 0.73 -14.91
CA ALA A 23 7.84 0.31 -16.28
C ALA A 23 6.95 -0.95 -16.23
N ALA A 24 5.70 -0.86 -16.68
CA ALA A 24 4.85 -2.04 -16.82
C ALA A 24 5.54 -3.02 -17.79
N ASN A 25 5.81 -4.24 -17.33
CA ASN A 25 6.40 -5.29 -18.15
C ASN A 25 5.52 -5.46 -19.40
N ALA A 26 6.07 -5.07 -20.55
CA ALA A 26 5.46 -5.32 -21.84
C ALA A 26 5.39 -6.85 -22.02
N VAL A 27 4.19 -7.41 -21.84
CA VAL A 27 3.88 -8.77 -22.26
C VAL A 27 4.05 -8.81 -23.78
N SER A 28 5.10 -9.50 -24.22
CA SER A 28 5.36 -9.81 -25.62
C SER A 28 4.19 -10.58 -26.22
N SER A 29 3.36 -9.88 -27.00
CA SER A 29 2.32 -10.49 -27.84
C SER A 29 2.99 -11.13 -29.06
N VAL A 30 2.98 -12.45 -29.10
CA VAL A 30 3.34 -13.26 -30.26
C VAL A 30 2.48 -12.89 -31.48
N ALA A 31 3.15 -12.62 -32.59
CA ALA A 31 2.55 -12.24 -33.86
C ALA A 31 1.84 -13.42 -34.53
N SER A 32 0.65 -13.19 -35.10
CA SER A 32 0.11 -13.99 -36.19
C SER A 32 -0.72 -13.13 -37.15
N SER A 33 -0.18 -13.01 -38.36
CA SER A 33 -0.80 -12.84 -39.69
C SER A 33 -2.05 -11.96 -39.88
N LYS A 34 -1.78 -10.84 -40.59
CA LYS A 34 -2.56 -10.05 -41.56
C LYS A 34 -3.85 -10.71 -42.10
N THR A 35 -4.95 -9.95 -42.16
CA THR A 35 -5.64 -9.56 -43.41
C THR A 35 -6.58 -8.38 -43.12
N SER A 36 -6.58 -7.43 -44.05
CA SER A 36 -7.22 -6.12 -44.12
C SER A 36 -8.69 -6.15 -44.55
N VAL A 37 -9.56 -5.34 -43.92
CA VAL A 37 -10.59 -4.48 -44.57
C VAL A 37 -11.21 -3.50 -43.55
N ALA A 38 -11.44 -2.26 -43.98
CA ALA A 38 -12.28 -1.22 -43.35
C ALA A 38 -13.47 -0.90 -44.29
N PRO A 39 -14.41 0.05 -44.03
CA PRO A 39 -14.76 0.83 -42.82
C PRO A 39 -16.29 0.76 -42.49
N VAL A 40 -16.79 1.47 -41.44
CA VAL A 40 -18.01 2.35 -41.40
C VAL A 40 -18.65 2.55 -40.00
N SER A 41 -18.67 3.84 -39.60
CA SER A 41 -19.66 4.65 -38.86
C SER A 41 -20.21 4.32 -37.46
N THR A 42 -19.77 5.15 -36.51
CA THR A 42 -20.52 5.94 -35.50
C THR A 42 -21.65 5.32 -34.70
N SER A 43 -21.48 5.33 -33.38
CA SER A 43 -22.37 6.05 -32.44
C SER A 43 -21.60 6.39 -31.16
N GLN A 44 -21.45 7.69 -30.87
CA GLN A 44 -21.14 8.19 -29.53
C GLN A 44 -22.40 8.08 -28.67
N ALA A 45 -22.27 7.58 -27.45
CA ALA A 45 -23.02 8.09 -26.32
C ALA A 45 -22.18 7.89 -25.05
N ALA A 46 -21.86 9.03 -24.43
CA ALA A 46 -21.12 9.14 -23.20
C ALA A 46 -21.92 8.60 -22.00
N GLY A 47 -21.22 7.98 -21.07
CA GLY A 47 -21.68 7.72 -19.71
C GLY A 47 -20.46 7.80 -18.80
N GLY A 48 -20.27 8.95 -18.17
CA GLY A 48 -19.17 9.20 -17.24
C GLY A 48 -19.22 8.22 -16.06
N GLY A 49 -18.04 7.69 -15.73
CA GLY A 49 -17.84 6.82 -14.57
C GLY A 49 -16.39 6.92 -14.14
N SER A 50 -16.18 7.67 -13.06
CA SER A 50 -14.93 7.94 -12.35
C SER A 50 -13.90 6.82 -12.44
N GLY A 51 -12.70 7.17 -12.93
CA GLY A 51 -11.56 6.26 -13.01
C GLY A 51 -11.22 5.69 -11.64
N ALA A 52 -11.60 4.43 -11.41
CA ALA A 52 -10.99 3.60 -10.40
C ALA A 52 -9.53 3.40 -10.81
N SER A 53 -8.62 4.14 -10.19
CA SER A 53 -7.18 3.90 -10.31
C SER A 53 -6.92 2.47 -9.82
N SER A 54 -6.76 1.53 -10.75
CA SER A 54 -6.43 0.14 -10.45
C SER A 54 -4.95 0.07 -10.05
N GLY A 55 -4.66 0.40 -8.80
CA GLY A 55 -3.32 0.29 -8.23
C GLY A 55 -2.80 -1.15 -8.28
N THR A 56 -1.47 -1.32 -8.35
CA THR A 56 -0.81 -2.63 -8.27
C THR A 56 -1.21 -3.35 -6.98
N THR A 57 -1.64 -4.60 -7.10
CA THR A 57 -1.91 -5.47 -5.95
C THR A 57 -0.63 -6.14 -5.48
N TYR A 58 -0.29 -5.95 -4.22
CA TYR A 58 0.85 -6.61 -3.56
C TYR A 58 0.36 -7.70 -2.62
N LYS A 59 1.16 -8.78 -2.46
CA LYS A 59 1.03 -9.60 -1.26
C LYS A 59 1.53 -8.79 -0.07
N ALA A 60 0.76 -8.78 1.01
CA ALA A 60 1.09 -8.01 2.19
C ALA A 60 0.93 -8.85 3.46
N SER A 61 1.80 -8.59 4.43
CA SER A 61 1.61 -9.02 5.81
C SER A 61 1.14 -7.83 6.64
N PHE A 62 0.37 -8.16 7.67
CA PHE A 62 -0.24 -7.19 8.57
C PHE A 62 0.11 -7.59 9.99
N THR A 63 0.68 -6.66 10.71
CA THR A 63 1.03 -6.77 12.13
C THR A 63 0.38 -5.60 12.86
N GLN A 64 0.66 -5.45 14.15
CA GLN A 64 0.11 -4.37 14.96
C GLN A 64 1.21 -3.77 15.83
N TYR A 65 1.08 -2.48 16.14
CA TYR A 65 1.98 -1.76 17.05
C TYR A 65 1.24 -0.62 17.75
N GLY A 66 1.81 -0.11 18.84
CA GLY A 66 1.24 0.97 19.63
C GLY A 66 1.19 0.63 21.10
N SER A 67 0.33 1.33 21.84
CA SER A 67 0.29 1.19 23.31
C SER A 67 -0.01 -0.26 23.73
N GLY A 68 0.88 -0.82 24.55
CA GLY A 68 0.76 -2.21 25.06
C GLY A 68 1.38 -3.28 24.17
N ASP A 69 1.96 -2.91 23.02
CA ASP A 69 2.78 -3.83 22.23
C ASP A 69 4.20 -3.91 22.79
N SER A 70 4.61 -5.11 23.24
CA SER A 70 5.94 -5.39 23.78
C SER A 70 7.00 -5.60 22.69
N PHE A 71 6.58 -5.85 21.43
CA PHE A 71 7.47 -6.21 20.32
C PHE A 71 7.65 -5.10 19.28
N GLY A 72 6.75 -4.13 19.22
CA GLY A 72 6.84 -2.92 18.40
C GLY A 72 7.17 -1.65 19.19
N SER A 73 7.03 -0.49 18.54
CA SER A 73 7.14 0.80 19.23
C SER A 73 5.83 1.07 20.00
N GLY A 74 5.93 1.42 21.29
CA GLY A 74 4.77 1.67 22.16
C GLY A 74 3.93 2.90 21.81
N ASN A 75 4.28 3.59 20.72
CA ASN A 75 3.85 4.91 20.34
C ASN A 75 3.45 4.90 18.86
N CYS A 76 2.22 4.47 18.62
CA CYS A 76 1.50 4.75 17.38
C CYS A 76 0.50 5.89 17.64
N ASN A 77 0.11 6.59 16.58
CA ASN A 77 -0.81 7.72 16.64
C ASN A 77 -0.32 8.94 17.45
N THR A 78 0.93 9.36 17.22
CA THR A 78 1.51 10.58 17.78
C THR A 78 2.08 11.45 16.65
N ASP A 79 2.28 12.74 16.91
CA ASP A 79 2.95 13.68 16.00
C ASP A 79 4.45 13.35 15.78
N THR A 80 5.04 12.52 16.63
CA THR A 80 6.43 12.04 16.51
C THR A 80 6.62 10.87 15.54
N THR A 81 5.59 10.46 14.80
CA THR A 81 5.72 9.43 13.76
C THR A 81 6.62 9.91 12.62
N ALA A 82 7.13 9.00 11.79
CA ALA A 82 8.03 9.35 10.69
C ALA A 82 7.42 10.39 9.71
N CYS A 83 6.10 10.45 9.58
CA CYS A 83 5.43 11.44 8.73
C CYS A 83 5.18 12.79 9.41
N GLY A 84 5.40 12.92 10.72
CA GLY A 84 5.15 14.16 11.47
C GLY A 84 3.66 14.49 11.64
N PHE A 85 2.79 13.48 11.60
CA PHE A 85 1.36 13.62 11.82
C PHE A 85 0.71 12.29 12.22
N TYR A 86 -0.50 12.36 12.74
CA TYR A 86 -1.29 11.18 13.11
C TYR A 86 -2.76 11.33 12.69
N THR A 87 -3.60 10.35 13.01
CA THR A 87 -5.01 10.33 12.59
C THR A 87 -5.95 10.23 13.78
N SER A 88 -6.96 11.11 13.84
CA SER A 88 -7.97 11.07 14.89
C SER A 88 -9.27 11.75 14.43
N PRO A 89 -10.36 11.02 14.12
CA PRO A 89 -10.40 9.56 13.94
C PRO A 89 -9.71 9.13 12.63
N GLY A 90 -9.64 7.83 12.38
CA GLY A 90 -9.23 7.26 11.09
C GLY A 90 -8.09 6.25 11.23
N TYR A 91 -8.16 5.18 10.43
CA TYR A 91 -7.19 4.08 10.51
C TYR A 91 -5.84 4.47 9.94
N SER A 92 -4.77 4.14 10.67
CA SER A 92 -3.40 4.39 10.23
C SER A 92 -2.49 3.20 10.41
N ALA A 93 -1.40 3.20 9.65
CA ALA A 93 -0.40 2.15 9.67
C ALA A 93 1.01 2.71 9.42
N ALA A 94 2.01 1.96 9.88
CA ALA A 94 3.39 2.10 9.43
C ALA A 94 3.62 1.21 8.21
N LEU A 95 4.32 1.70 7.18
CA LEU A 95 4.62 0.92 5.97
C LEU A 95 6.07 0.44 5.96
N SER A 96 6.32 -0.78 5.49
CA SER A 96 7.65 -1.34 5.31
C SER A 96 8.57 -0.41 4.51
N GLN A 97 9.83 -0.32 4.93
CA GLN A 97 10.79 0.68 4.46
C GLN A 97 10.96 0.70 2.93
N ASN A 98 10.88 -0.46 2.28
CA ASN A 98 10.97 -0.61 0.82
C ASN A 98 9.91 0.20 0.06
N ALA A 99 8.73 0.39 0.64
CA ALA A 99 7.64 1.18 0.06
C ALA A 99 7.42 2.52 0.77
N PHE A 100 7.85 2.66 2.03
CA PHE A 100 7.88 3.97 2.70
C PHE A 100 8.80 4.96 1.98
N GLY A 101 9.94 4.46 1.47
CA GLY A 101 10.83 5.15 0.54
C GLY A 101 12.05 5.83 1.18
N VAL A 102 12.09 5.95 2.50
CA VAL A 102 13.27 6.46 3.26
C VAL A 102 13.49 5.63 4.53
N GLY A 103 14.71 5.69 5.07
CA GLY A 103 15.07 5.00 6.32
C GLY A 103 14.84 5.84 7.58
N PRO A 104 15.10 5.26 8.77
CA PRO A 104 15.01 5.95 10.05
C PRO A 104 15.81 7.26 10.08
N GLY A 105 15.25 8.31 10.70
CA GLY A 105 15.91 9.61 10.86
C GLY A 105 15.84 10.53 9.63
N ALA A 106 15.36 10.05 8.48
CA ALA A 106 15.20 10.88 7.27
C ALA A 106 13.92 11.74 7.27
N GLY A 107 13.01 11.53 8.22
CA GLY A 107 11.70 12.19 8.27
C GLY A 107 10.70 11.56 7.30
N ALA A 108 9.82 12.40 6.75
CA ALA A 108 8.70 11.95 5.93
C ALA A 108 9.17 11.36 4.59
N GLY A 109 8.82 10.10 4.36
CA GLY A 109 9.00 9.43 3.07
C GLY A 109 7.89 9.75 2.06
N PRO A 110 8.07 9.40 0.78
CA PRO A 110 7.04 9.59 -0.25
C PRO A 110 5.72 8.85 0.01
N ALA A 111 5.72 7.82 0.87
CA ALA A 111 4.49 7.13 1.24
C ALA A 111 3.63 7.88 2.26
N CYS A 112 4.15 8.91 2.93
CA CYS A 112 3.41 9.66 3.94
C CYS A 112 2.12 10.23 3.35
N GLY A 113 0.99 9.94 4.01
CA GLY A 113 -0.33 10.41 3.61
C GLY A 113 -0.99 9.60 2.49
N THR A 114 -0.30 8.60 1.91
CA THR A 114 -0.92 7.68 0.95
C THR A 114 -1.94 6.78 1.65
N CYS A 115 -2.96 6.36 0.90
CA CYS A 115 -4.01 5.48 1.42
C CYS A 115 -3.98 4.11 0.73
N TRP A 116 -4.22 3.06 1.52
CA TRP A 116 -4.10 1.68 1.07
C TRP A 116 -5.31 0.87 1.54
N LYS A 117 -5.94 0.17 0.59
CA LYS A 117 -6.93 -0.86 0.91
C LYS A 117 -6.19 -2.14 1.25
N LEU A 118 -6.35 -2.60 2.48
CA LEU A 118 -5.78 -3.84 3.01
C LEU A 118 -6.87 -4.90 3.05
N THR A 119 -6.56 -6.14 2.71
CA THR A 119 -7.48 -7.29 2.80
C THR A 119 -6.77 -8.46 3.45
N ALA A 120 -7.31 -8.98 4.56
CA ALA A 120 -6.71 -10.08 5.32
C ALA A 120 -7.35 -11.43 4.93
N GLU A 121 -6.53 -12.47 4.78
CA GLU A 121 -6.98 -13.78 4.28
C GLU A 121 -6.59 -14.93 5.21
N THR A 122 -5.32 -15.02 5.59
CA THR A 122 -4.79 -16.12 6.43
C THR A 122 -4.01 -15.60 7.63
N ASP A 123 -3.83 -16.43 8.64
CA ASP A 123 -2.85 -16.22 9.70
C ASP A 123 -1.41 -16.49 9.21
N SER A 124 -0.44 -16.35 10.10
CA SER A 124 0.98 -16.63 9.85
C SER A 124 1.32 -18.09 9.57
N SER A 125 0.43 -19.03 9.92
CA SER A 125 0.56 -20.47 9.66
C SER A 125 -0.15 -20.90 8.38
N GLY A 126 -0.82 -19.97 7.68
CA GLY A 126 -1.56 -20.23 6.45
C GLY A 126 -3.01 -20.69 6.68
N ASN A 127 -3.51 -20.68 7.91
CA ASN A 127 -4.91 -21.00 8.18
C ASN A 127 -5.80 -19.83 7.79
N LYS A 128 -6.95 -20.11 7.17
CA LYS A 128 -7.93 -19.08 6.79
C LYS A 128 -8.49 -18.38 8.02
N LEU A 129 -8.50 -17.04 8.00
CA LEU A 129 -9.13 -16.25 9.06
C LEU A 129 -10.65 -16.43 9.06
N SER A 130 -11.27 -16.35 10.24
CA SER A 130 -12.73 -16.40 10.38
C SER A 130 -13.44 -15.28 9.61
N ASN A 131 -12.79 -14.13 9.46
CA ASN A 131 -13.24 -12.99 8.68
C ASN A 131 -12.42 -12.78 7.40
N ALA A 132 -11.84 -13.84 6.82
CA ALA A 132 -11.03 -13.71 5.60
C ALA A 132 -11.81 -13.01 4.46
N GLY A 133 -11.12 -12.12 3.73
CA GLY A 133 -11.69 -11.19 2.76
C GLY A 133 -12.12 -9.87 3.38
N ASN A 134 -12.05 -9.70 4.70
CA ASN A 134 -12.30 -8.42 5.35
C ASN A 134 -11.28 -7.37 4.92
N SER A 135 -11.75 -6.16 4.65
CA SER A 135 -10.90 -5.06 4.18
C SER A 135 -11.11 -3.77 4.95
N ILE A 136 -10.03 -3.00 5.10
CA ILE A 136 -10.07 -1.61 5.57
C ILE A 136 -9.24 -0.73 4.65
N VAL A 137 -9.46 0.58 4.71
CA VAL A 137 -8.54 1.57 4.12
C VAL A 137 -7.79 2.25 5.24
N VAL A 138 -6.46 2.27 5.15
CA VAL A 138 -5.58 2.96 6.11
C VAL A 138 -4.85 4.12 5.43
N GLN A 139 -4.47 5.13 6.21
CA GLN A 139 -3.51 6.15 5.78
C GLN A 139 -2.14 5.90 6.40
N ILE A 140 -1.07 6.06 5.61
CA ILE A 140 0.30 5.82 6.08
C ILE A 140 0.80 7.04 6.85
N THR A 141 1.10 6.83 8.13
CA THR A 141 1.59 7.87 9.06
C THR A 141 2.99 7.59 9.57
N ASN A 142 3.52 6.38 9.38
CA ASN A 142 4.78 5.99 9.99
C ASN A 142 5.61 5.04 9.13
N LEU A 143 6.87 4.86 9.51
CA LEU A 143 7.82 3.93 8.91
C LEU A 143 7.87 2.64 9.74
N CYS A 144 7.74 1.49 9.10
CA CYS A 144 8.24 0.23 9.64
C CYS A 144 9.68 0.00 9.15
N PRO A 145 10.70 0.16 10.01
CA PRO A 145 12.10 0.16 9.58
C PRO A 145 12.56 -1.25 9.19
N ALA A 146 13.46 -1.36 8.21
CA ALA A 146 14.04 -2.64 7.81
C ALA A 146 15.07 -3.17 8.84
N SER A 147 15.78 -2.26 9.52
CA SER A 147 16.82 -2.65 10.49
C SER A 147 16.20 -3.33 11.70
N GLY A 148 16.61 -4.58 11.97
CA GLY A 148 16.11 -5.36 13.10
C GLY A 148 14.67 -5.88 12.94
N ASN A 149 13.98 -5.62 11.82
CA ASN A 149 12.62 -6.09 11.57
C ASN A 149 12.53 -6.81 10.21
N PRO A 150 12.65 -8.16 10.19
CA PRO A 150 12.56 -8.96 8.99
C PRO A 150 11.23 -8.83 8.23
N LEU A 151 10.14 -8.44 8.91
CA LEU A 151 8.84 -8.24 8.26
C LEU A 151 8.86 -7.03 7.32
N CYS A 152 9.74 -6.06 7.57
CA CYS A 152 9.80 -4.78 6.86
C CYS A 152 11.11 -4.60 6.07
N SER A 153 11.91 -5.65 5.95
CA SER A 153 13.21 -5.64 5.28
C SER A 153 13.18 -6.24 3.87
N GLN A 154 12.08 -6.08 3.13
CA GLN A 154 11.98 -6.57 1.77
C GLN A 154 12.99 -5.86 0.84
N ASN A 155 13.63 -6.62 -0.04
CA ASN A 155 14.53 -6.06 -1.06
C ASN A 155 13.72 -5.50 -2.23
N GLY A 156 13.39 -4.21 -2.17
CA GLY A 156 12.53 -3.55 -3.16
C GLY A 156 11.08 -4.07 -3.13
N LEU A 157 10.29 -3.75 -4.17
CA LEU A 157 8.86 -4.11 -4.24
C LEU A 157 8.62 -5.54 -4.77
N THR A 158 9.65 -6.21 -5.27
CA THR A 158 9.58 -7.59 -5.78
C THR A 158 10.11 -8.62 -4.78
N GLY A 159 10.98 -8.21 -3.86
CA GLY A 159 11.39 -9.02 -2.73
C GLY A 159 10.22 -9.32 -1.79
N THR A 160 10.39 -10.34 -0.95
CA THR A 160 9.38 -10.76 0.03
C THR A 160 10.02 -11.00 1.40
N ASN A 161 9.22 -10.90 2.47
CA ASN A 161 9.60 -11.34 3.81
C ASN A 161 9.35 -12.85 4.01
N GLN A 162 9.52 -13.37 5.23
CA GLN A 162 9.37 -14.80 5.52
C GLN A 162 7.96 -15.38 5.27
N TYR A 163 6.96 -14.52 5.08
CA TYR A 163 5.57 -14.91 4.77
C TYR A 163 5.21 -14.74 3.29
N GLY A 164 6.20 -14.46 2.42
CA GLY A 164 5.96 -14.24 0.99
C GLY A 164 5.28 -12.91 0.69
N ALA A 165 5.28 -11.97 1.63
CA ALA A 165 4.69 -10.65 1.47
C ALA A 165 5.71 -9.61 0.97
N ASN A 166 5.33 -8.87 -0.06
CA ASN A 166 6.12 -7.79 -0.66
C ASN A 166 6.17 -6.54 0.21
N LEU A 167 5.10 -6.33 0.99
CA LEU A 167 4.91 -5.19 1.87
C LEU A 167 4.51 -5.67 3.26
N ASN A 168 4.87 -4.92 4.29
CA ASN A 168 4.29 -5.08 5.63
C ASN A 168 3.64 -3.78 6.09
N PHE A 169 2.48 -3.92 6.73
CA PHE A 169 1.77 -2.82 7.38
C PHE A 169 1.67 -3.12 8.87
N ASP A 170 2.36 -2.33 9.70
CA ASP A 170 2.11 -2.35 11.15
C ASP A 170 0.89 -1.48 11.43
N LEU A 171 -0.23 -2.10 11.79
CA LEU A 171 -1.49 -1.41 12.07
C LEU A 171 -1.43 -0.73 13.43
N CYS A 172 -1.82 0.55 13.49
CA CYS A 172 -1.80 1.29 14.74
C CYS A 172 -2.98 0.87 15.65
N LEU A 173 -2.66 0.27 16.80
CA LEU A 173 -3.62 -0.12 17.85
C LEU A 173 -4.51 1.06 18.27
N ASN A 174 -3.91 2.22 18.51
CA ASN A 174 -4.60 3.43 18.99
C ASN A 174 -5.56 4.03 17.94
N SER A 175 -5.45 3.65 16.67
CA SER A 175 -6.40 4.07 15.62
C SER A 175 -7.56 3.06 15.43
N GLY A 176 -7.47 1.89 16.05
CA GLY A 176 -8.42 0.78 15.88
C GLY A 176 -8.24 -0.03 14.58
N ALA A 177 -7.20 0.24 13.79
CA ALA A 177 -6.96 -0.40 12.49
C ALA A 177 -6.80 -1.92 12.60
N ASN A 178 -6.08 -2.40 13.61
CA ASN A 178 -5.88 -3.83 13.84
C ASN A 178 -7.21 -4.56 14.11
N THR A 179 -8.04 -3.98 14.98
CA THR A 179 -9.33 -4.56 15.37
C THR A 179 -10.28 -4.55 14.19
N ALA A 180 -10.26 -3.47 13.40
CA ALA A 180 -11.08 -3.37 12.19
C ALA A 180 -10.68 -4.39 11.12
N LEU A 181 -9.38 -4.70 10.96
CA LEU A 181 -8.91 -5.66 9.95
C LEU A 181 -9.00 -7.13 10.44
N PHE A 182 -8.50 -7.42 11.64
CA PHE A 182 -8.42 -8.78 12.18
C PHE A 182 -9.71 -9.23 12.88
N GLY A 183 -10.56 -8.30 13.32
CA GLY A 183 -11.74 -8.62 14.11
C GLY A 183 -11.38 -9.42 15.37
N ASN A 184 -12.23 -10.41 15.70
CA ASN A 184 -12.05 -11.30 16.85
C ASN A 184 -11.25 -12.57 16.51
N SER A 185 -10.45 -12.56 15.45
CA SER A 185 -9.70 -13.75 15.00
C SER A 185 -8.59 -14.17 15.98
N GLY A 186 -8.18 -13.30 16.90
CA GLY A 186 -7.14 -13.58 17.90
C GLY A 186 -5.74 -13.69 17.31
N VAL A 187 -5.53 -13.27 16.06
CA VAL A 187 -4.24 -13.34 15.38
C VAL A 187 -3.43 -12.06 15.60
N GLY A 188 -2.12 -12.22 15.85
CA GLY A 188 -1.17 -11.10 15.91
C GLY A 188 -0.53 -10.75 14.56
N LEU A 189 -0.66 -11.65 13.58
CA LEU A 189 -0.17 -11.46 12.21
C LEU A 189 -1.12 -12.11 11.22
N ALA A 190 -1.47 -11.38 10.17
CA ALA A 190 -2.22 -11.89 9.03
C ALA A 190 -1.48 -11.65 7.71
N VAL A 191 -1.83 -12.43 6.70
CA VAL A 191 -1.34 -12.30 5.33
C VAL A 191 -2.53 -12.11 4.40
N GLY A 192 -2.35 -11.29 3.37
CA GLY A 192 -3.36 -11.06 2.35
C GLY A 192 -2.86 -10.12 1.27
N THR A 193 -3.64 -9.10 0.93
CA THR A 193 -3.33 -8.18 -0.17
C THR A 193 -3.43 -6.72 0.22
N ALA A 194 -2.63 -5.88 -0.44
CA ALA A 194 -2.68 -4.44 -0.32
C ALA A 194 -2.69 -3.77 -1.69
N VAL A 195 -3.54 -2.75 -1.85
CA VAL A 195 -3.66 -1.94 -3.05
C VAL A 195 -3.65 -0.47 -2.65
N GLN A 196 -2.78 0.33 -3.25
CA GLN A 196 -2.83 1.78 -3.06
C GLN A 196 -4.10 2.33 -3.71
N VAL A 197 -4.85 3.13 -2.97
CA VAL A 197 -6.13 3.70 -3.41
C VAL A 197 -6.15 5.21 -3.23
N SER A 198 -7.14 5.88 -3.83
CA SER A 198 -7.42 7.28 -3.52
C SER A 198 -7.81 7.43 -2.05
N CYS A 199 -7.29 8.45 -1.36
CA CYS A 199 -7.68 8.77 0.01
C CYS A 199 -9.13 9.23 0.14
N SER A 200 -9.87 9.44 -0.95
CA SER A 200 -11.33 9.57 -0.91
C SER A 200 -12.05 8.31 -0.39
N GLN A 201 -11.39 7.16 -0.40
CA GLN A 201 -11.90 5.92 0.18
C GLN A 201 -11.54 5.75 1.66
N TRP A 202 -10.65 6.60 2.18
CA TRP A 202 -10.28 6.63 3.58
C TRP A 202 -11.18 7.61 4.34
N THR A 203 -11.58 7.27 5.56
CA THR A 203 -12.38 8.13 6.43
C THR A 203 -11.58 8.46 7.68
N GLY A 204 -11.43 9.74 7.97
CA GLY A 204 -10.72 10.22 9.15
C GLY A 204 -10.28 11.67 9.03
N THR A 205 -9.45 12.10 9.97
CA THR A 205 -8.84 13.44 10.01
C THR A 205 -7.37 13.32 10.39
N VAL A 206 -6.51 14.05 9.68
CA VAL A 206 -5.09 14.17 10.00
C VAL A 206 -4.90 15.24 11.08
N VAL A 207 -4.04 14.97 12.05
CA VAL A 207 -3.65 15.88 13.12
C VAL A 207 -2.14 16.09 13.08
N HIS A 208 -1.71 17.34 13.14
CA HIS A 208 -0.31 17.79 13.13
C HIS A 208 0.12 18.28 14.50
#